data_AF-A0A1E3AUH8-F1
#
_entry.id   AF-A0A1E3AUH8-F1
#
_cell.length_a   1.000
_cell.length_b   1.000
_cell.length_c   1.000
_cell.angle_alpha   90.00
_cell.angle_beta   90.00
_cell.angle_gamma   90.00
#
_symmetry.space_group_name_H-M   'P 1'
#
loop_
_entity.id
_entity.type
_entity.pdbx_description
1 polymer ?
#
loop_
_entity_poly.entity_id
_entity_poly.type
_entity_poly.pdbx_seq_one_letter_code
_entity_poly.pdbx_strand_id
1 'polypeptide(L)'
;MNIDLIKTQQYLEWLKDKLYLNAISSSAKNRTVYRGQVYRCNFGVGIGSEECKERPCVILQYNSANKTSPNVLVAPITHTASKLPVVVPIENKKDSAGNTLLDGNVLLGNITCVSKARLGDYITELTAAEMKEVDKAISLSLDVYHYYQTILNIYNDKLLYIDKLKEHNTTTQKKLDTAQETINQFNQLLKQYHFVNICELSEFLEKSNAKK
;
A
#
# COMPACT_ATOMS: atom_id res chain seq x y z
N MET A 1 -4.20 10.95 44.44
CA MET A 1 -4.34 9.90 43.41
C MET A 1 -5.65 9.18 43.69
N ASN A 2 -6.69 9.42 42.88
CA ASN A 2 -7.99 8.76 43.08
C ASN A 2 -7.91 7.40 42.40
N ILE A 3 -7.85 6.32 43.19
CA ILE A 3 -7.77 4.95 42.69
C ILE A 3 -9.19 4.51 42.38
N ASP A 4 -9.49 4.35 41.10
CA ASP A 4 -10.78 3.80 40.66
C ASP A 4 -10.87 2.32 41.07
N LEU A 5 -11.82 2.03 41.95
CA LEU A 5 -12.04 0.70 42.52
C LEU A 5 -12.44 -0.33 41.44
N ILE A 6 -13.24 0.10 40.46
CA ILE A 6 -13.70 -0.76 39.35
C ILE A 6 -12.51 -1.12 38.48
N LYS A 7 -11.70 -0.12 38.13
CA LYS A 7 -10.48 -0.34 37.34
C LYS A 7 -9.49 -1.25 38.08
N THR A 8 -9.37 -1.07 39.39
CA THR A 8 -8.52 -1.92 40.25
C THR A 8 -9.00 -3.37 40.23
N GLN A 9 -10.31 -3.60 40.36
CA GLN A 9 -10.90 -4.93 40.25
C GLN A 9 -10.63 -5.58 38.88
N GLN A 10 -10.79 -4.83 37.79
CA GLN A 10 -10.49 -5.33 36.43
C GLN A 10 -9.01 -5.74 36.28
N TYR A 11 -8.09 -4.97 36.87
CA TYR A 11 -6.67 -5.35 36.86
C TYR A 11 -6.39 -6.60 37.69
N LEU A 12 -7.06 -6.78 38.84
CA LEU A 12 -6.91 -7.98 39.67
C LEU A 12 -7.47 -9.23 38.97
N GLU A 13 -8.63 -9.12 38.33
CA GLU A 13 -9.20 -10.19 37.50
C GLU A 13 -8.26 -10.55 36.34
N TRP A 14 -7.70 -9.53 35.67
CA TRP A 14 -6.73 -9.77 34.61
C TRP A 14 -5.43 -10.40 35.12
N LEU A 15 -4.98 -10.07 36.32
CA LEU A 15 -3.82 -10.71 36.94
C LEU A 15 -4.06 -12.20 37.17
N LYS A 16 -5.25 -12.57 37.68
CA LYS A 16 -5.66 -13.97 37.81
C LYS A 16 -5.62 -14.69 36.46
N ASP A 17 -6.19 -14.09 35.41
CA ASP A 17 -6.19 -14.68 34.08
C ASP A 17 -4.77 -14.81 33.50
N LYS A 18 -3.90 -13.82 33.72
CA LYS A 18 -2.48 -13.90 33.34
C LYS A 18 -1.77 -15.07 33.99
N LEU A 19 -2.01 -15.33 35.28
CA LEU A 19 -1.42 -16.48 35.98
C LEU A 19 -1.86 -17.80 35.35
N TYR A 20 -3.16 -17.92 35.05
CA TYR A 20 -3.71 -19.08 34.36
C TYR A 20 -3.11 -19.26 32.95
N LEU A 21 -3.11 -18.21 32.13
CA LEU A 21 -2.53 -18.21 30.79
C LEU A 21 -1.05 -18.58 30.79
N ASN A 22 -0.30 -18.10 31.79
CA ASN A 22 1.10 -18.44 31.96
C ASN A 22 1.30 -19.93 32.29
N ALA A 23 0.46 -20.49 33.17
CA ALA A 23 0.51 -21.90 33.55
C ALA A 23 0.27 -22.84 32.34
N ILE A 24 -0.65 -22.49 31.44
CA ILE A 24 -0.96 -23.30 30.25
C ILE A 24 -0.03 -23.02 29.04
N SER A 25 0.80 -21.98 29.11
CA SER A 25 1.61 -21.50 27.96
C SER A 25 2.58 -22.54 27.41
N SER A 26 3.13 -23.40 28.28
CA SER A 26 4.06 -24.47 27.92
C SER A 26 3.41 -25.53 27.02
N SER A 27 2.12 -25.81 27.23
CA SER A 27 1.32 -26.70 26.38
C SER A 27 0.87 -25.97 25.10
N ALA A 28 0.39 -24.73 25.26
CA ALA A 28 -0.15 -23.94 24.16
C ALA A 28 0.89 -23.57 23.08
N LYS A 29 2.19 -23.54 23.39
CA LYS A 29 3.25 -23.20 22.42
C LYS A 29 3.26 -24.10 21.18
N ASN A 30 2.88 -25.37 21.33
CA ASN A 30 2.88 -26.37 20.27
C ASN A 30 1.59 -26.31 19.41
N ARG A 31 0.62 -25.46 19.79
CA ARG A 31 -0.60 -25.27 19.01
C ARG A 31 -0.23 -24.79 17.61
N THR A 32 -0.73 -25.49 16.59
CA THR A 32 -0.55 -25.08 15.20
C THR A 32 -1.69 -24.16 14.79
N VAL A 33 -1.36 -22.99 14.24
CA VAL A 33 -2.30 -22.01 13.72
C VAL A 33 -1.84 -21.54 12.34
N TYR A 34 -2.77 -21.14 11.49
CA TYR A 34 -2.47 -20.72 10.13
C TYR A 34 -2.95 -19.30 9.88
N ARG A 35 -2.21 -18.60 9.03
CA ARG A 35 -2.54 -17.26 8.55
C ARG A 35 -3.92 -17.25 7.92
N GLY A 36 -4.72 -16.23 8.24
CA GLY A 36 -6.09 -16.07 7.79
C GLY A 36 -7.13 -16.80 8.64
N GLN A 37 -6.71 -17.71 9.54
CA GLN A 37 -7.63 -18.29 10.50
C GLN A 37 -8.06 -17.26 11.55
N VAL A 38 -9.28 -17.41 12.05
CA VAL A 38 -9.89 -16.56 13.04
C VAL A 38 -10.14 -17.38 14.31
N TYR A 39 -9.68 -16.85 15.43
CA TYR A 39 -9.80 -17.47 16.75
C TYR A 39 -10.41 -16.48 17.74
N ARG A 40 -11.11 -16.98 18.76
CA ARG A 40 -11.32 -16.20 19.98
C ARG A 40 -9.97 -15.88 20.60
N CYS A 41 -9.76 -14.66 21.07
CA CYS A 41 -8.50 -14.26 21.69
C CYS A 41 -8.76 -13.35 22.89
N ASN A 42 -8.10 -13.64 24.01
CA ASN A 42 -8.13 -12.80 25.20
C ASN A 42 -7.02 -11.73 25.14
N PHE A 43 -7.41 -10.50 24.79
CA PHE A 43 -6.50 -9.35 24.80
C PHE A 43 -6.26 -8.80 26.22
N GLY A 44 -7.14 -9.12 27.16
CA GLY A 44 -7.04 -8.75 28.56
C GLY A 44 -7.36 -7.28 28.82
N VAL A 45 -6.65 -6.68 29.77
CA VAL A 45 -6.74 -5.24 30.09
C VAL A 45 -5.50 -4.54 29.56
N GLY A 46 -5.73 -3.61 28.62
CA GLY A 46 -4.72 -2.75 27.99
C GLY A 46 -4.68 -1.36 28.61
N ILE A 47 -3.86 -0.50 28.01
CA ILE A 47 -3.68 0.90 28.39
C ILE A 47 -4.34 1.81 27.35
N GLY A 48 -5.16 2.77 27.80
CA GLY A 48 -5.81 3.72 26.90
C GLY A 48 -6.79 3.04 25.93
N SER A 49 -6.59 3.25 24.63
CA SER A 49 -7.45 2.76 23.55
C SER A 49 -6.94 1.46 22.90
N GLU A 50 -6.04 0.74 23.56
CA GLU A 50 -5.69 -0.62 23.14
C GLU A 50 -6.94 -1.51 23.11
N GLU A 51 -6.99 -2.44 22.14
CA GLU A 51 -8.11 -3.36 22.08
C GLU A 51 -8.00 -4.36 23.22
N CYS A 52 -9.08 -4.46 23.99
CA CYS A 52 -9.16 -5.21 25.24
C CYS A 52 -10.27 -6.27 25.19
N LYS A 53 -10.33 -7.08 26.25
CA LYS A 53 -11.31 -8.16 26.48
C LYS A 53 -11.12 -9.34 25.51
N GLU A 54 -12.01 -10.32 25.63
CA GLU A 54 -12.08 -11.41 24.66
C GLU A 54 -12.81 -10.95 23.39
N ARG A 55 -12.17 -11.14 22.24
CA ARG A 55 -12.75 -10.85 20.91
C ARG A 55 -12.22 -11.81 19.86
N PRO A 56 -12.91 -12.00 18.73
CA PRO A 56 -12.34 -12.68 17.58
C PRO A 56 -11.09 -11.92 17.08
N CYS A 57 -10.10 -12.66 16.59
CA CYS A 57 -8.92 -12.10 15.97
C CYS A 57 -8.49 -12.96 14.79
N VAL A 58 -7.93 -12.32 13.76
CA VAL A 58 -7.34 -13.01 12.61
C VAL A 58 -5.85 -13.21 12.82
N ILE A 59 -5.33 -14.39 12.49
CA ILE A 59 -3.90 -14.68 12.47
C ILE A 59 -3.26 -14.04 11.24
N LEU A 60 -2.27 -13.16 11.45
CA LEU A 60 -1.61 -12.42 10.37
C LEU A 60 -0.22 -12.94 10.02
N GLN A 61 0.48 -13.50 11.00
CA GLN A 61 1.85 -13.97 10.84
C GLN A 61 1.93 -15.15 9.85
N TYR A 62 3.06 -15.25 9.14
CA TYR A 62 3.31 -16.31 8.17
C TYR A 62 3.37 -17.71 8.82
N ASN A 63 2.93 -18.72 8.06
CA ASN A 63 2.69 -20.07 8.58
C ASN A 63 3.91 -20.75 9.18
N SER A 64 5.11 -20.54 8.62
CA SER A 64 6.33 -21.19 9.14
C SER A 64 6.66 -20.71 10.55
N ALA A 65 6.55 -19.41 10.85
CA ALA A 65 6.68 -18.91 12.22
C ALA A 65 5.55 -19.40 13.13
N ASN A 66 4.32 -19.47 12.62
CA ASN A 66 3.19 -19.96 13.42
C ASN A 66 3.36 -21.42 13.86
N LYS A 67 4.11 -22.23 13.12
CA LYS A 67 4.39 -23.63 13.50
C LYS A 67 5.40 -23.73 14.64
N THR A 68 6.43 -22.89 14.66
CA THR A 68 7.57 -23.03 15.59
C THR A 68 7.55 -22.06 16.76
N SER A 69 6.97 -20.87 16.58
CA SER A 69 6.93 -19.83 17.60
C SER A 69 5.86 -20.11 18.67
N PRO A 70 6.12 -19.87 19.96
CA PRO A 70 5.08 -19.87 21.00
C PRO A 70 4.09 -18.70 20.87
N ASN A 71 4.45 -17.67 20.10
CA ASN A 71 3.70 -16.43 19.92
C ASN A 71 3.26 -16.24 18.45
N VAL A 72 2.21 -15.45 18.26
CA VAL A 72 1.63 -15.17 16.94
C VAL A 72 1.18 -13.72 16.85
N LEU A 73 1.32 -13.13 15.67
CA LEU A 73 0.77 -11.80 15.38
C LEU A 73 -0.68 -11.92 14.94
N VAL A 74 -1.54 -11.12 15.56
CA VAL A 74 -2.98 -11.11 15.32
C VAL A 74 -3.50 -9.69 15.17
N ALA A 75 -4.63 -9.54 14.50
CA ALA A 75 -5.44 -8.31 14.55
C ALA A 75 -6.83 -8.61 15.11
N PRO A 76 -7.33 -7.80 16.06
CA PRO A 76 -8.67 -7.95 16.61
C PRO A 76 -9.73 -7.62 15.56
N ILE A 77 -10.90 -8.24 15.71
CA ILE A 77 -12.10 -7.96 14.93
C ILE A 77 -13.09 -7.21 15.82
N THR A 78 -13.63 -6.11 15.30
CA THR A 78 -14.56 -5.22 16.01
C THR A 78 -15.80 -4.94 15.19
N HIS A 79 -16.95 -4.80 15.85
CA HIS A 79 -18.19 -4.34 15.20
C HIS A 79 -18.22 -2.82 15.00
N THR A 80 -17.25 -2.08 15.55
CA THR A 80 -17.15 -0.64 15.33
C THR A 80 -16.74 -0.38 13.89
N ALA A 81 -17.65 0.19 13.10
CA ALA A 81 -17.37 0.61 11.74
C ALA A 81 -16.52 1.89 11.74
N SER A 82 -15.58 1.96 10.80
CA SER A 82 -14.75 3.14 10.56
C SER A 82 -14.43 3.26 9.08
N LYS A 83 -14.18 4.48 8.61
CA LYS A 83 -13.75 4.76 7.22
C LYS A 83 -12.24 4.76 7.06
N LEU A 84 -11.48 4.44 8.13
CA LEU A 84 -10.04 4.42 8.08
C LEU A 84 -9.53 3.27 7.18
N PRO A 85 -8.50 3.48 6.35
CA PRO A 85 -7.96 2.44 5.45
C PRO A 85 -7.41 1.19 6.17
N VAL A 86 -7.12 1.31 7.46
CA VAL A 86 -6.62 0.21 8.31
C VAL A 86 -7.75 -0.63 8.92
N VAL A 87 -9.00 -0.31 8.62
CA VAL A 87 -10.19 -1.05 9.08
C VAL A 87 -10.79 -1.76 7.87
N VAL A 88 -10.67 -3.09 7.85
CA VAL A 88 -11.09 -3.92 6.72
C VAL A 88 -12.40 -4.62 7.08
N PRO A 89 -13.53 -4.29 6.43
CA PRO A 89 -14.78 -4.99 6.64
C PRO A 89 -14.65 -6.44 6.13
N ILE A 90 -15.24 -7.37 6.88
CA ILE A 90 -15.34 -8.78 6.49
C ILE A 90 -16.79 -9.14 6.22
N GLU A 91 -16.98 -10.14 5.36
CA GLU A 91 -18.33 -10.61 5.04
C GLU A 91 -18.90 -11.39 6.22
N ASN A 92 -20.22 -11.26 6.44
CA ASN A 92 -20.92 -11.98 7.49
C ASN A 92 -20.87 -13.48 7.21
N LYS A 93 -20.12 -14.22 8.02
CA LYS A 93 -20.01 -15.68 7.95
C LYS A 93 -21.06 -16.29 8.86
N LYS A 94 -21.82 -17.24 8.32
CA LYS A 94 -22.90 -17.94 9.04
C LYS A 94 -22.63 -19.44 9.08
N ASP A 95 -23.14 -20.09 10.11
CA ASP A 95 -23.16 -21.56 10.20
C ASP A 95 -24.29 -22.16 9.34
N SER A 96 -24.34 -23.49 9.27
CA SER A 96 -25.38 -24.22 8.54
C SER A 96 -26.80 -24.01 9.10
N ALA A 97 -26.92 -23.54 10.34
CA ALA A 97 -28.20 -23.21 10.99
C ALA A 97 -28.60 -21.74 10.78
N GLY A 98 -27.75 -20.93 10.14
CA GLY A 98 -27.98 -19.52 9.87
C GLY A 98 -27.52 -18.55 10.97
N ASN A 99 -26.88 -19.04 12.04
CA ASN A 99 -26.33 -18.18 13.09
C ASN A 99 -25.04 -17.51 12.61
N THR A 100 -24.81 -16.27 13.03
CA THR A 100 -23.59 -15.53 12.70
C THR A 100 -22.39 -16.13 13.45
N LEU A 101 -21.42 -16.65 12.69
CA LEU A 101 -20.13 -17.11 13.20
C LEU A 101 -19.15 -15.95 13.34
N LEU A 102 -19.11 -15.08 12.34
CA LEU A 102 -18.18 -13.96 12.29
C LEU A 102 -18.75 -12.82 11.46
N ASP A 103 -18.70 -11.63 12.02
CA ASP A 103 -19.02 -10.36 11.36
C ASP A 103 -18.13 -9.25 11.95
N GLY A 104 -18.17 -8.08 11.32
CA GLY A 104 -17.45 -6.89 11.77
C GLY A 104 -16.30 -6.51 10.86
N ASN A 105 -15.24 -5.96 11.45
CA ASN A 105 -14.12 -5.38 10.74
C ASN A 105 -12.79 -5.77 11.40
N VAL A 106 -11.82 -6.19 10.61
CA VAL A 106 -10.45 -6.41 11.07
C VAL A 106 -9.80 -5.05 11.32
N LEU A 107 -9.29 -4.83 12.53
CA LEU A 107 -8.64 -3.57 12.94
C LEU A 107 -7.12 -3.71 12.87
N LEU A 108 -6.53 -3.33 11.73
CA LEU A 108 -5.08 -3.44 11.49
C LEU A 108 -4.27 -2.36 12.21
N GLY A 109 -4.91 -1.30 12.71
CA GLY A 109 -4.24 -0.33 13.59
C GLY A 109 -3.84 -0.90 14.96
N ASN A 110 -4.42 -2.04 15.36
CA ASN A 110 -4.20 -2.67 16.65
C ASN A 110 -3.59 -4.08 16.51
N ILE A 111 -2.70 -4.27 15.52
CA ILE A 111 -1.93 -5.51 15.39
C ILE A 111 -1.10 -5.71 16.65
N THR A 112 -1.17 -6.90 17.24
CA THR A 112 -0.45 -7.22 18.46
C THR A 112 0.11 -8.63 18.43
N CYS A 113 1.21 -8.83 19.16
CA CYS A 113 1.83 -10.13 19.36
C CYS A 113 1.26 -10.77 20.63
N VAL A 114 0.64 -11.93 20.49
CA VAL A 114 0.05 -12.67 21.61
C VAL A 114 0.68 -14.04 21.75
N SER A 115 0.77 -14.53 22.98
CA SER A 115 1.05 -15.94 23.22
C SER A 115 -0.10 -16.80 22.69
N LYS A 116 0.20 -17.95 22.10
CA LYS A 116 -0.82 -18.93 21.68
C LYS A 116 -1.73 -19.40 22.82
N ALA A 117 -1.30 -19.24 24.08
CA ALA A 117 -2.12 -19.48 25.27
C ALA A 117 -3.37 -18.59 25.34
N ARG A 118 -3.31 -17.39 24.74
CA ARG A 118 -4.42 -16.43 24.71
C ARG A 118 -5.48 -16.77 23.67
N LEU A 119 -5.18 -17.67 22.75
CA LEU A 119 -6.13 -18.12 21.74
C LEU A 119 -7.09 -19.14 22.37
N GLY A 120 -8.38 -18.89 22.26
CA GLY A 120 -9.46 -19.82 22.56
C GLY A 120 -9.83 -20.65 21.35
N ASP A 121 -11.13 -20.83 21.10
CA ASP A 121 -11.63 -21.70 20.03
C ASP A 121 -11.41 -21.12 18.63
N TYR A 122 -11.26 -22.02 17.66
CA TYR A 122 -11.32 -21.69 16.24
C TYR A 122 -12.75 -21.27 15.87
N ILE A 123 -12.89 -20.18 15.11
CA ILE A 123 -14.18 -19.69 14.64
C ILE A 123 -14.37 -20.04 13.16
N THR A 124 -13.46 -19.56 12.31
CA THR A 124 -13.56 -19.65 10.84
C THR A 124 -12.24 -19.18 10.22
N GLU A 125 -12.18 -19.07 8.90
CA GLU A 125 -11.05 -18.51 8.17
C GLU A 125 -11.52 -17.41 7.22
N LEU A 126 -10.68 -16.40 7.00
CA LEU A 126 -10.92 -15.36 6.01
C LEU A 126 -10.68 -15.91 4.60
N THR A 127 -11.49 -15.44 3.66
CA THR A 127 -11.33 -15.80 2.24
C THR A 127 -10.05 -15.18 1.68
N ALA A 128 -9.59 -15.69 0.54
CA ALA A 128 -8.42 -15.12 -0.14
C ALA A 128 -8.63 -13.64 -0.55
N ALA A 129 -9.86 -13.25 -0.89
CA ALA A 129 -10.21 -11.88 -1.22
C ALA A 129 -10.13 -10.96 0.01
N GLU A 130 -10.70 -11.39 1.14
CA GLU A 130 -10.59 -10.66 2.42
C GLU A 130 -9.13 -10.53 2.85
N MET A 131 -8.35 -11.62 2.74
CA MET A 131 -6.92 -11.60 3.08
C MET A 131 -6.10 -10.66 2.20
N LYS A 132 -6.48 -10.47 0.93
CA LYS A 132 -5.82 -9.51 0.04
C LYS A 132 -6.02 -8.06 0.50
N GLU A 133 -7.24 -7.72 0.94
CA GLU A 133 -7.52 -6.39 1.51
C GLU A 133 -6.83 -6.21 2.87
N VAL A 134 -6.77 -7.26 3.69
CA VAL A 134 -5.96 -7.27 4.93
C VAL A 134 -4.48 -7.01 4.64
N ASP A 135 -3.89 -7.66 3.64
CA ASP A 135 -2.47 -7.46 3.28
C ASP A 135 -2.18 -6.02 2.85
N LYS A 136 -3.09 -5.46 2.04
CA LYS A 136 -3.04 -4.05 1.64
C LYS A 136 -3.15 -3.14 2.86
N ALA A 137 -4.10 -3.38 3.76
CA ALA A 137 -4.28 -2.57 4.97
C ALA A 137 -3.08 -2.67 5.94
N ILE A 138 -2.45 -3.83 6.07
CA ILE A 138 -1.19 -4.00 6.83
C ILE A 138 -0.10 -3.12 6.23
N SER A 139 0.04 -3.12 4.90
CA SER A 139 1.06 -2.32 4.22
C SER A 139 0.90 -0.81 4.46
N LEU A 140 -0.35 -0.35 4.59
CA LEU A 140 -0.69 1.03 4.94
C LEU A 140 -0.47 1.30 6.43
N SER A 141 -0.90 0.40 7.31
CA SER A 141 -0.80 0.58 8.76
C SER A 141 0.63 0.68 9.26
N LEU A 142 1.55 -0.04 8.62
CA LEU A 142 2.98 -0.05 8.95
C LEU A 142 3.82 0.83 8.01
N ASP A 143 3.19 1.43 6.99
CA ASP A 143 3.80 2.22 5.92
C ASP A 143 4.99 1.55 5.20
N VAL A 144 5.04 0.21 5.20
CA VAL A 144 6.16 -0.57 4.63
C VAL A 144 6.20 -0.52 3.10
N TYR A 145 5.12 -0.07 2.46
CA TYR A 145 5.04 0.07 1.00
C TYR A 145 5.50 1.45 0.50
N HIS A 146 5.78 2.41 1.39
CA HIS A 146 6.14 3.79 1.04
C HIS A 146 7.32 3.88 0.06
N TYR A 147 8.42 3.19 0.38
CA TYR A 147 9.65 3.21 -0.44
C TYR A 147 9.39 2.76 -1.89
N TYR A 148 8.64 1.68 -2.07
CA TYR A 148 8.32 1.14 -3.39
C TYR A 148 7.38 2.07 -4.16
N GLN A 149 6.40 2.69 -3.50
CA GLN A 149 5.54 3.69 -4.12
C GLN A 149 6.35 4.89 -4.63
N THR A 150 7.30 5.38 -3.84
CA THR A 150 8.17 6.49 -4.25
C THR A 150 8.97 6.13 -5.50
N ILE A 151 9.57 4.93 -5.54
CA ILE A 151 10.30 4.48 -6.73
C ILE A 151 9.38 4.34 -7.94
N LEU A 152 8.18 3.78 -7.75
CA LEU A 152 7.19 3.62 -8.82
C LEU A 152 6.76 4.97 -9.39
N ASN A 153 6.53 5.96 -8.53
CA ASN A 153 6.18 7.32 -8.94
C ASN A 153 7.31 7.96 -9.75
N ILE A 154 8.56 7.87 -9.26
CA ILE A 154 9.74 8.37 -9.99
C ILE A 154 9.87 7.68 -11.35
N TYR A 155 9.63 6.37 -11.42
CA TYR A 155 9.66 5.62 -12.67
C TYR A 155 8.59 6.12 -13.65
N ASN A 156 7.35 6.30 -13.19
CA ASN A 156 6.25 6.80 -14.01
C ASN A 156 6.49 8.23 -14.50
N ASP A 157 7.04 9.11 -13.65
CA ASP A 157 7.41 10.47 -14.03
C ASP A 157 8.48 10.49 -15.12
N LYS A 158 9.47 9.58 -15.03
CA LYS A 158 10.49 9.42 -16.06
C LYS A 158 9.91 8.91 -17.38
N LEU A 159 8.95 7.99 -17.35
CA LEU A 159 8.25 7.55 -18.56
C LEU A 159 7.51 8.72 -19.23
N LEU A 160 6.78 9.50 -18.45
CA LEU A 160 6.08 10.69 -18.93
C LEU A 160 7.06 11.71 -19.54
N TYR A 161 8.23 11.89 -18.91
CA TYR A 161 9.27 12.78 -19.43
C TYR A 161 9.85 12.28 -20.76
N ILE A 162 10.10 10.97 -20.90
CA ILE A 162 10.56 10.36 -22.14
C ILE A 162 9.55 10.60 -23.27
N ASP A 163 8.25 10.47 -22.99
CA ASP A 163 7.22 10.68 -24.00
C ASP A 163 7.17 12.16 -24.46
N LYS A 164 7.29 13.10 -23.53
CA LYS A 164 7.43 14.54 -23.86
C LYS A 164 8.69 14.82 -24.69
N LEU A 165 9.82 14.19 -24.38
CA LEU A 165 11.06 14.35 -25.16
C LEU A 165 10.90 13.81 -26.58
N LYS A 166 10.23 12.66 -26.75
CA LYS A 166 9.94 12.12 -28.09
C LYS A 166 9.08 13.07 -28.89
N GLU A 167 8.01 13.61 -28.31
CA GLU A 167 7.13 14.59 -28.98
C GLU A 167 7.92 15.84 -29.39
N HIS A 168 8.74 16.38 -28.48
CA HIS A 168 9.60 17.52 -28.79
C HIS A 168 10.59 17.22 -29.94
N ASN A 169 11.27 16.07 -29.89
CA ASN A 169 12.20 15.66 -30.94
C ASN A 169 11.51 15.51 -32.30
N THR A 170 10.30 14.94 -32.35
CA THR A 170 9.55 14.84 -33.61
C THR A 170 9.18 16.22 -34.16
N THR A 171 8.85 17.17 -33.29
CA THR A 171 8.53 18.55 -33.69
C THR A 171 9.78 19.28 -34.21
N THR A 172 10.90 19.12 -33.51
CA THR A 172 12.19 19.70 -33.92
C THR A 172 12.67 19.10 -35.23
N GLN A 173 12.51 17.79 -35.44
CA GLN A 173 12.85 17.14 -36.71
C GLN A 173 12.03 17.74 -37.86
N LYS A 174 10.71 17.89 -37.69
CA LYS A 174 9.86 18.55 -38.71
C LYS A 174 10.34 19.96 -39.06
N LYS A 175 10.72 20.76 -38.06
CA LYS A 175 11.27 22.11 -38.31
C LYS A 175 12.57 22.05 -39.10
N LEU A 176 13.46 21.12 -38.74
CA LEU A 176 14.72 20.92 -39.42
C LEU A 176 14.50 20.51 -40.88
N ASP A 177 13.57 19.59 -41.12
CA ASP A 177 13.17 19.14 -42.46
C ASP A 177 12.63 20.32 -43.29
N THR A 178 11.72 21.15 -42.73
CA THR A 178 11.20 22.34 -43.44
C THR A 178 12.27 23.39 -43.74
N ALA A 179 13.22 23.61 -42.82
CA ALA A 179 14.33 24.52 -43.04
C ALA A 179 15.26 23.98 -44.14
N GLN A 180 15.53 22.68 -44.15
CA GLN A 180 16.33 22.02 -45.18
C GLN A 180 15.64 22.09 -46.55
N GLU A 181 14.33 21.89 -46.62
CA GLU A 181 13.54 22.10 -47.85
C GLU A 181 13.64 23.53 -48.36
N THR A 182 13.54 24.52 -47.47
CA THR A 182 13.68 25.95 -47.82
C THR A 182 15.06 26.26 -48.38
N ILE A 183 16.12 25.75 -47.75
CA ILE A 183 17.50 25.88 -48.24
C ILE A 183 17.64 25.22 -49.61
N ASN A 184 17.06 24.04 -49.81
CA ASN A 184 17.12 23.32 -51.09
C ASN A 184 16.40 24.10 -52.20
N GLN A 185 15.21 24.65 -51.94
CA GLN A 185 14.48 25.50 -52.87
C GLN A 185 15.28 26.76 -53.22
N PHE A 186 15.88 27.41 -52.22
CA PHE A 186 16.70 28.60 -52.44
C PHE A 186 17.95 28.29 -53.29
N ASN A 187 18.65 27.19 -53.01
CA ASN A 187 19.77 26.74 -53.81
C ASN A 187 19.36 26.40 -55.26
N GLN A 188 18.15 25.90 -55.46
CA GLN A 188 17.60 25.63 -56.79
C GLN A 188 17.33 26.94 -57.56
N LEU A 189 16.81 27.97 -56.89
CA LEU A 189 16.63 29.31 -57.47
C LEU A 189 17.98 29.95 -57.83
N LEU A 190 18.99 29.88 -56.95
CA LEU A 190 20.33 30.39 -57.27
C LEU A 190 20.90 29.76 -58.54
N LYS A 191 20.76 28.43 -58.70
CA LYS A 191 21.15 27.72 -59.93
C LYS A 191 20.36 28.20 -61.15
N GLN A 192 19.05 28.39 -61.03
CA GLN A 192 18.21 28.86 -62.13
C GLN A 192 18.60 30.26 -62.63
N TYR A 193 18.93 31.17 -61.70
CA TYR A 193 19.35 32.54 -62.02
C TYR A 193 20.87 32.72 -62.15
N HIS A 194 21.63 31.61 -62.18
CA HIS A 194 23.08 31.56 -62.41
C HIS A 194 23.92 32.34 -61.38
N PHE A 195 23.45 32.48 -60.15
CA PHE A 195 24.22 33.04 -59.05
C PHE A 195 24.97 31.92 -58.30
N VAL A 196 26.25 32.12 -57.99
CA VAL A 196 27.09 31.10 -57.34
C VAL A 196 26.88 31.08 -55.83
N ASN A 197 26.63 32.23 -55.21
CA ASN A 197 26.44 32.35 -53.77
C ASN A 197 25.56 33.55 -53.36
N ILE A 198 25.22 33.61 -52.08
CA ILE A 198 24.37 34.67 -51.51
C ILE A 198 25.05 36.05 -51.63
N CYS A 199 26.38 36.12 -51.57
CA CYS A 199 27.10 37.38 -51.67
C CYS A 199 26.98 38.02 -53.06
N GLU A 200 27.06 37.21 -54.13
CA GLU A 200 26.82 37.71 -55.50
C GLU A 200 25.38 38.20 -55.69
N LEU A 201 24.40 37.50 -55.10
CA LEU A 201 23.01 37.93 -55.14
C LEU A 201 22.82 39.26 -54.38
N SER A 202 23.45 39.43 -53.20
CA SER A 202 23.35 40.68 -52.44
C SER A 202 24.01 41.85 -53.15
N GLU A 203 25.20 41.65 -53.75
CA GLU A 203 25.86 42.69 -54.53
C GLU A 203 25.03 43.11 -55.75
N PHE A 204 24.36 42.17 -56.41
CA PHE A 204 23.46 42.46 -57.52
C PHE A 204 22.28 43.32 -57.07
N LEU A 205 21.64 42.97 -55.95
CA LEU A 205 20.50 43.71 -55.40
C LEU A 205 20.91 45.11 -54.90
N GLU A 206 22.06 45.26 -54.26
CA GLU A 206 22.58 46.56 -53.83
C GLU A 206 22.90 47.48 -55.03
N LYS A 207 23.55 46.95 -56.08
CA LYS A 207 23.79 47.69 -57.33
C LYS A 207 22.49 48.08 -58.04
N SER A 208 21.45 47.25 -57.94
CA SER A 208 20.14 47.55 -58.52
C SER A 208 19.39 48.64 -57.74
N ASN A 209 19.55 48.70 -56.41
CA ASN A 209 18.91 49.73 -55.57
C ASN A 209 19.66 51.06 -55.59
N ALA A 210 20.99 51.06 -55.74
CA ALA A 210 21.78 52.29 -55.88
C ALA A 210 21.60 53.02 -57.23
N LYS A 211 20.89 52.40 -58.19
CA LYS A 211 20.54 52.97 -59.50
C LYS A 211 19.14 53.62 -59.54
N LYS A 212 18.41 53.63 -58.43
CA LYS A 212 17.20 54.44 -58.22
C LYS A 212 17.55 55.71 -57.47
#